data_AF-A0A5B2ZDJ4-F1
#
_entry.id   AF-A0A5B2ZDJ4-F1
#
_cell.length_a   1.000
_cell.length_b   1.000
_cell.length_c   1.000
_cell.angle_alpha   90.00
_cell.angle_beta   90.00
_cell.angle_gamma   90.00
#
_symmetry.space_group_name_H-M   'P 1'
#
loop_
_entity.id
_entity.type
_entity.pdbx_description
1 polymer ?
#
loop_
_entity_poly.entity_id
_entity_poly.type
_entity_poly.pdbx_seq_one_letter_code
_entity_poly.pdbx_strand_id
1 'polypeptide(L)'
;MQTGPGSLLIFLMLGLTGSAGPAHFGFRVLAHRLQLDRRLPFAPGTEDGGLAYSWWLMRWGHAGVADAGLRSLGNIVAVSGWLCLAGALGVLVLILLQ
;
A
#
# COMPACT_ATOMS: atom_id res chain seq x y z
N MET A 1 10.29 -20.42 -27.44
CA MET A 1 10.53 -19.55 -26.28
C MET A 1 10.37 -20.39 -25.03
N GLN A 2 11.45 -20.77 -24.35
CA GLN A 2 11.34 -21.51 -23.09
C GLN A 2 10.82 -20.54 -22.02
N THR A 3 9.57 -20.70 -21.61
CA THR A 3 9.02 -20.08 -20.41
C THR A 3 9.62 -20.80 -19.20
N GLY A 4 10.86 -20.46 -18.83
CA GLY A 4 11.48 -20.95 -17.61
C GLY A 4 10.71 -20.50 -16.36
N PRO A 5 10.98 -21.07 -15.17
CA PRO A 5 10.33 -20.67 -13.92
C PRO A 5 10.39 -19.16 -13.63
N GLY A 6 11.36 -18.43 -14.19
CA GLY A 6 11.46 -16.98 -14.11
C GLY A 6 10.25 -16.22 -14.67
N SER A 7 9.65 -16.64 -15.80
CA SER A 7 8.48 -15.95 -16.35
C SER A 7 7.24 -16.14 -15.46
N LEU A 8 7.10 -17.32 -14.84
CA LEU A 8 5.99 -17.59 -13.91
C LEU A 8 6.10 -16.72 -12.65
N LEU A 9 7.30 -16.56 -12.11
CA LEU A 9 7.55 -15.68 -10.97
C LEU A 9 7.29 -14.21 -11.31
N ILE A 10 7.66 -13.75 -12.52
CA ILE A 10 7.34 -12.39 -12.97
C ILE A 10 5.83 -12.18 -12.98
N PHE A 11 5.05 -13.08 -13.59
CA PHE A 11 3.58 -12.95 -13.62
C PHE A 11 2.96 -13.01 -12.22
N LEU A 12 3.49 -13.84 -11.32
CA LEU A 12 3.04 -13.89 -9.92
C LEU A 12 3.26 -12.53 -9.23
N MET A 13 4.46 -11.95 -9.36
CA MET A 13 4.78 -10.67 -8.74
C MET A 13 4.00 -9.51 -9.39
N LEU A 14 3.75 -9.57 -10.70
CA LEU A 14 2.90 -8.63 -11.41
C LEU A 14 1.45 -8.70 -10.91
N GLY A 15 0.92 -9.91 -10.73
CA GLY A 15 -0.41 -10.15 -10.18
C GLY A 15 -0.55 -9.67 -8.73
N LEU A 16 0.48 -9.88 -7.91
CA LEU A 16 0.54 -9.37 -6.54
C LEU A 16 0.50 -7.83 -6.53
N THR A 17 1.35 -7.19 -7.33
CA THR A 17 1.38 -5.73 -7.45
C THR A 17 0.06 -5.17 -7.98
N GLY A 18 -0.47 -5.77 -9.03
CA GLY A 18 -1.69 -5.34 -9.71
C GLY A 18 -2.96 -5.50 -8.87
N SER A 19 -2.96 -6.42 -7.90
CA SER A 19 -4.09 -6.58 -6.96
C SER A 19 -3.92 -5.73 -5.70
N ALA A 20 -2.71 -5.70 -5.12
CA ALA A 20 -2.43 -4.97 -3.90
C ALA A 20 -2.38 -3.44 -4.11
N GLY A 21 -1.93 -2.97 -5.28
CA GLY A 21 -1.89 -1.54 -5.62
C GLY A 21 -3.25 -0.85 -5.55
N PRO A 22 -4.27 -1.31 -6.30
CA PRO A 22 -5.62 -0.74 -6.23
C PRO A 22 -6.22 -0.79 -4.83
N ALA A 23 -6.00 -1.89 -4.07
CA ALA A 23 -6.42 -1.97 -2.68
C ALA A 23 -5.75 -0.86 -1.84
N HIS A 24 -4.43 -0.71 -1.93
CA HIS A 24 -3.70 0.34 -1.21
C HIS A 24 -4.25 1.74 -1.51
N PHE A 25 -4.40 2.09 -2.79
CA PHE A 25 -4.85 3.43 -3.18
C PHE A 25 -6.31 3.68 -2.80
N GLY A 26 -7.21 2.71 -3.00
CA GLY A 26 -8.63 2.85 -2.65
C GLY A 26 -8.83 3.04 -1.16
N PHE A 27 -8.26 2.17 -0.33
CA PHE A 27 -8.38 2.28 1.12
C PHE A 27 -7.65 3.50 1.69
N ARG A 28 -6.58 3.98 1.04
CA ARG A 28 -5.88 5.21 1.44
C ARG A 28 -6.80 6.43 1.34
N VAL A 29 -7.52 6.55 0.22
CA VAL A 29 -8.48 7.65 0.01
C VAL A 29 -9.60 7.58 1.06
N LEU A 30 -10.12 6.38 1.33
CA LEU A 30 -11.14 6.20 2.37
C LEU A 30 -10.63 6.56 3.77
N ALA A 31 -9.40 6.18 4.12
CA ALA A 31 -8.79 6.52 5.40
C ALA A 31 -8.60 8.04 5.55
N HIS A 32 -8.10 8.70 4.50
CA HIS A 32 -7.91 10.16 4.50
C HIS A 32 -9.25 10.89 4.65
N ARG A 33 -10.26 10.47 3.89
CA ARG A 33 -11.60 11.02 3.98
C ARG A 33 -12.21 10.82 5.37
N LEU A 34 -12.05 9.63 5.95
CA LEU A 34 -12.52 9.34 7.31
C LEU A 34 -11.87 10.27 8.34
N GLN A 35 -10.56 10.51 8.24
CA GLN A 35 -9.87 11.45 9.14
C GLN A 35 -10.40 12.87 9.02
N LEU A 36 -10.66 13.34 7.79
CA LEU A 36 -11.27 14.66 7.56
C LEU A 36 -12.69 14.72 8.16
N ASP A 37 -13.52 13.72 7.88
CA ASP A 37 -14.92 13.69 8.32
C ASP A 37 -15.04 13.61 9.85
N ARG A 38 -14.11 12.90 10.50
CA ARG A 38 -14.07 12.74 11.96
C ARG A 38 -13.16 13.75 12.67
N ARG A 39 -12.54 14.68 11.93
CA ARG A 39 -11.57 15.66 12.45
C ARG A 39 -10.46 15.00 13.29
N LEU A 40 -9.98 13.85 12.83
CA LEU A 40 -8.89 13.13 13.49
C LEU A 40 -7.54 13.82 13.20
N PRO A 41 -6.58 13.74 14.13
CA PRO A 41 -5.28 14.37 13.95
C PRO A 41 -4.51 13.72 12.79
N PHE A 42 -3.91 14.56 11.95
CA PHE A 42 -2.92 14.15 10.96
C PHE A 42 -1.52 14.25 11.55
N ALA A 43 -0.59 13.45 11.02
CA ALA A 43 0.83 13.69 11.25
C ALA A 43 1.30 14.87 10.36
N PRO A 44 2.32 15.64 10.78
CA PRO A 44 2.81 16.77 9.99
C PRO A 44 3.19 16.35 8.57
N GLY A 45 2.69 17.08 7.56
CA GLY A 45 2.97 16.83 6.15
C GLY A 45 2.19 15.66 5.56
N THR A 46 1.11 15.22 6.21
CA THR A 46 0.25 14.13 5.73
C THR A 46 -1.20 14.57 5.46
N GLU A 47 -1.47 15.86 5.65
CA GLU A 47 -2.79 16.48 5.54
C GLU A 47 -3.35 16.44 4.11
N ASP A 48 -2.47 16.38 3.10
CA ASP A 48 -2.82 16.35 1.69
C ASP A 48 -3.29 14.96 1.19
N GLY A 49 -3.13 13.91 2.00
CA GLY A 49 -3.45 12.53 1.60
C GLY A 49 -2.49 11.94 0.56
N GLY A 50 -1.36 12.60 0.32
CA GLY A 50 -0.40 12.27 -0.73
C GLY A 50 0.50 11.07 -0.43
N LEU A 51 1.73 11.11 -0.95
CA LEU A 51 2.72 10.05 -0.75
C LEU A 51 3.21 9.99 0.70
N ALA A 52 3.36 11.14 1.37
CA ALA A 52 3.75 11.20 2.77
C ALA A 52 2.69 10.52 3.67
N TYR A 53 1.41 10.74 3.39
CA TYR A 53 0.30 10.07 4.06
C TYR A 53 0.27 8.56 3.78
N SER A 54 0.46 8.16 2.52
CA SER A 54 0.60 6.74 2.13
C SER A 54 1.72 6.05 2.92
N TRP A 55 2.90 6.68 2.98
CA TRP A 55 4.04 6.16 3.72
C TRP A 55 3.79 6.11 5.24
N TRP A 56 3.12 7.12 5.79
CA TRP A 56 2.72 7.13 7.20
C TRP A 56 1.78 5.98 7.55
N LEU A 57 0.76 5.73 6.71
CA LEU A 57 -0.13 4.57 6.87
C LEU A 57 0.64 3.24 6.75
N MET A 58 1.54 3.12 5.77
CA MET A 58 2.37 1.93 5.59
C MET A 58 3.28 1.64 6.79
N ARG A 59 3.74 2.68 7.49
CA ARG A 59 4.50 2.55 8.74
C ARG A 59 3.61 2.41 9.99
N TRP A 60 2.32 2.11 9.81
CA TRP A 60 1.34 1.95 10.89
C TRP A 60 1.19 3.18 11.79
N GLY A 61 1.44 4.38 11.27
CA GLY A 61 1.34 5.62 12.05
C GLY A 61 -0.06 5.91 12.58
N HIS A 62 -1.10 5.36 11.93
CA HIS A 62 -2.49 5.47 12.36
C HIS A 62 -2.80 4.68 13.64
N ALA A 63 -1.94 3.75 14.07
CA ALA A 63 -2.18 2.95 15.27
C ALA A 63 -2.30 3.79 16.55
N GLY A 64 -1.62 4.95 16.59
CA GLY A 64 -1.68 5.91 17.69
C GLY A 64 -2.93 6.80 17.69
N VAL A 65 -3.73 6.78 16.62
CA VAL A 65 -5.00 7.51 16.56
C VAL A 65 -6.08 6.65 17.19
N ALA A 66 -6.80 7.20 18.17
CA ALA A 66 -7.84 6.49 18.92
C ALA A 66 -9.16 6.34 18.13
N ASP A 67 -9.09 5.80 16.90
CA ASP A 67 -10.25 5.54 16.04
C ASP A 67 -10.20 4.14 15.41
N ALA A 68 -11.23 3.33 15.66
CA ALA A 68 -11.31 1.95 15.19
C ALA A 68 -11.50 1.83 13.67
N GLY A 69 -12.23 2.77 13.06
CA GLY A 69 -12.46 2.79 11.61
C GLY A 69 -11.17 3.08 10.87
N LEU A 70 -10.43 4.10 11.33
CA LEU A 70 -9.12 4.44 10.80
C LEU A 70 -8.12 3.31 11.01
N ARG A 71 -8.17 2.60 12.15
CA ARG A 71 -7.32 1.45 12.39
C ARG A 71 -7.57 0.32 11.39
N SER A 72 -8.83 0.00 11.12
CA SER A 72 -9.19 -1.02 10.15
C SER A 72 -8.72 -0.64 8.73
N LEU A 73 -9.10 0.56 8.26
CA LEU A 73 -8.71 1.04 6.93
C LEU A 73 -7.19 1.14 6.81
N GLY A 74 -6.52 1.78 7.77
CA GLY A 74 -5.07 1.95 7.79
C GLY A 74 -4.31 0.62 7.79
N ASN A 75 -4.82 -0.42 8.49
CA ASN A 75 -4.20 -1.75 8.46
C ASN A 75 -4.28 -2.37 7.06
N ILE A 76 -5.43 -2.25 6.38
CA ILE A 76 -5.58 -2.73 5.01
C ILE A 76 -4.64 -1.96 4.08
N VAL A 77 -4.58 -0.63 4.19
CA VAL A 77 -3.65 0.22 3.42
C VAL A 77 -2.20 -0.19 3.64
N ALA A 78 -1.82 -0.43 4.89
CA ALA A 78 -0.44 -0.79 5.23
C ALA A 78 -0.05 -2.14 4.62
N VAL A 79 -0.86 -3.18 4.85
CA VAL A 79 -0.58 -4.53 4.33
C VAL A 79 -0.56 -4.53 2.81
N SER A 80 -1.59 -3.96 2.17
CA SER A 80 -1.65 -3.89 0.70
C SER A 80 -0.52 -3.03 0.12
N GLY A 81 -0.10 -1.95 0.78
CA GLY A 81 1.04 -1.14 0.36
C GLY A 81 2.35 -1.92 0.38
N TRP A 82 2.61 -2.67 1.44
CA TRP A 82 3.80 -3.52 1.54
C TRP A 82 3.79 -4.67 0.52
N LEU A 83 2.64 -5.32 0.31
CA LEU A 83 2.49 -6.35 -0.72
C LEU A 83 2.71 -5.79 -2.13
N CYS A 84 2.18 -4.59 -2.40
CA CYS A 84 2.38 -3.90 -3.67
C CYS A 84 3.86 -3.59 -3.89
N LEU A 85 4.54 -3.03 -2.88
CA LEU A 85 5.97 -2.72 -2.96
C LEU A 85 6.82 -3.98 -3.14
N ALA A 86 6.53 -5.05 -2.38
CA ALA A 86 7.22 -6.33 -2.51
C ALA A 86 7.03 -6.94 -3.91
N GLY A 87 5.82 -6.91 -4.46
CA GLY A 87 5.55 -7.34 -5.81
C GLY A 87 6.32 -6.50 -6.84
N ALA A 88 6.29 -5.18 -6.74
CA ALA A 88 6.96 -4.29 -7.68
C ALA A 88 8.49 -4.50 -7.68
N LEU A 89 9.08 -4.60 -6.48
CA LEU A 89 10.50 -4.91 -6.31
C LEU A 89 10.82 -6.32 -6.84
N GLY A 90 9.96 -7.30 -6.59
CA GLY A 90 10.11 -8.66 -7.10
C GLY A 90 10.12 -8.72 -8.62
N VAL A 91 9.20 -8.01 -9.28
CA VAL A 91 9.19 -7.88 -10.75
C VAL A 91 10.50 -7.26 -11.24
N LEU A 92 10.93 -6.14 -10.65
CA LEU A 92 12.14 -5.43 -11.06
C LEU A 92 13.38 -6.33 -10.95
N VAL A 93 13.56 -7.00 -9.81
CA VAL A 93 14.67 -7.92 -9.57
C VAL A 93 14.65 -9.07 -10.57
N LEU A 94 13.49 -9.68 -10.80
CA LEU A 94 13.38 -10.79 -11.74
C LEU A 94 13.71 -10.37 -13.17
N ILE A 95 13.26 -9.19 -13.61
CA ILE A 95 13.60 -8.65 -14.94
C ILE A 95 15.11 -8.41 -15.06
N LEU A 96 15.76 -7.88 -14.03
CA LEU A 96 17.21 -7.61 -14.05
C LEU A 96 18.07 -8.88 -14.04
N LEU A 97 17.50 -10.01 -13.63
CA LEU A 97 18.17 -11.32 -13.60
C LEU A 97 17.92 -12.15 -14.88
N GLN A 98 17.10 -11.66 -15.81
CA GLN A 98 16.89 -12.27 -17.14
C GLN A 98 17.90 -11.78 -18.17
#